data_AF-A0A0C3AIN4-F1
#
_entry.id   AF-A0A0C3AIN4-F1
#
_cell.length_a   1.000
_cell.length_b   1.000
_cell.length_c   1.000
_cell.angle_alpha   90.00
_cell.angle_beta   90.00
_cell.angle_gamma   90.00
#
_symmetry.space_group_name_H-M   'P 1'
#
loop_
_entity.id
_entity.type
_entity.pdbx_description
1 polymer ?
#
loop_
_entity_poly.entity_id
_entity_poly.type
_entity_poly.pdbx_seq_one_letter_code
_entity_poly.pdbx_strand_id
1 'polypeptide(L)'
;MKAKIEKTEPQLSFVDVSKPSEQERAAAAKSMTGLVRAFAWPVHRWPADKRICEYGAKIHLPRTYLATRGEEVLYVRRGTDINQFVHAHYMEYVDGDGGKEWTNFVHADEVVMRRHEYLGPDPRVAGYSVDANGDIHIRWWDAFLKDQWMDSEKWTLNVAMDASGKWIVRED
;
A
#
# COMPACT_ATOMS: atom_id res chain seq x y z
N MET A 1 -48.84 46.06 -20.95
CA MET A 1 -48.61 45.11 -19.84
C MET A 1 -47.16 44.66 -19.92
N LYS A 2 -46.30 45.01 -18.95
CA LYS A 2 -44.90 44.55 -18.90
C LYS A 2 -44.79 43.48 -17.82
N ALA A 3 -44.47 42.24 -18.21
CA ALA A 3 -44.24 41.14 -17.30
C ALA A 3 -42.90 41.33 -16.58
N LYS A 4 -42.92 41.27 -15.25
CA LYS A 4 -41.75 41.36 -14.37
C LYS A 4 -41.18 39.95 -14.25
N ILE A 5 -40.02 39.68 -14.85
CA ILE A 5 -39.33 38.40 -14.71
C ILE A 5 -38.44 38.52 -13.48
N GLU A 6 -38.85 37.88 -12.39
CA GLU A 6 -38.01 37.69 -11.19
C GLU A 6 -36.93 36.65 -11.50
N LYS A 7 -35.66 37.09 -11.43
CA LYS A 7 -34.51 36.19 -11.45
C LYS A 7 -34.35 35.59 -10.07
N THR A 8 -34.80 34.36 -9.88
CA THR A 8 -34.46 33.56 -8.71
C THR A 8 -33.06 32.99 -8.92
N GLU A 9 -32.07 33.53 -8.21
CA GLU A 9 -30.73 32.94 -8.16
C GLU A 9 -30.80 31.60 -7.41
N PRO A 10 -30.17 30.52 -7.91
CA PRO A 10 -30.15 29.25 -7.21
C PRO A 10 -29.25 29.40 -5.97
N GLN A 11 -29.87 29.37 -4.78
CA GLN A 11 -29.12 29.21 -3.55
C GLN A 11 -28.47 27.83 -3.54
N LEU A 12 -27.15 27.81 -3.70
CA LEU A 12 -26.32 26.64 -3.40
C LEU A 12 -26.41 26.39 -1.89
N SER A 13 -27.29 25.46 -1.50
CA SER A 13 -27.29 24.93 -0.14
C SER A 13 -26.01 24.14 0.06
N PHE A 14 -25.07 24.69 0.82
CA PHE A 14 -23.97 23.89 1.38
C PHE A 14 -24.62 22.88 2.32
N VAL A 15 -24.66 21.62 1.90
CA VAL A 15 -25.06 20.52 2.80
C VAL A 15 -24.04 20.52 3.91
N ASP A 16 -24.48 20.84 5.13
CA ASP A 16 -23.65 20.84 6.32
C ASP A 16 -23.34 19.36 6.63
N VAL A 17 -22.22 18.86 6.09
CA VAL A 17 -21.78 17.48 6.30
C VAL A 17 -21.39 17.37 7.77
N SER A 18 -22.29 16.81 8.58
CA SER A 18 -22.06 16.57 10.00
C SER A 18 -20.72 15.89 10.21
N LYS A 19 -19.88 16.45 11.10
CA LYS A 19 -18.59 15.84 11.45
C LYS A 19 -18.84 14.40 11.91
N PRO A 20 -18.25 13.39 11.25
CA PRO A 20 -18.50 12.01 11.60
C PRO A 20 -17.93 11.70 12.98
N SER A 21 -18.69 10.92 13.75
CA SER A 21 -18.31 10.46 15.08
C SER A 21 -17.06 9.57 15.04
N GLU A 22 -16.39 9.43 16.17
CA GLU A 22 -15.22 8.55 16.30
C GLU A 22 -15.58 7.08 16.02
N GLN A 23 -16.78 6.65 16.40
CA GLN A 23 -17.27 5.30 16.14
C GLN A 23 -17.48 5.03 14.65
N GLU A 24 -18.04 5.99 13.91
CA GLU A 24 -18.21 5.88 12.46
C GLU A 24 -16.85 5.86 11.74
N ARG A 25 -15.89 6.67 12.19
CA ARG A 25 -14.51 6.64 11.67
C ARG A 25 -13.85 5.29 11.90
N ALA A 26 -13.95 4.74 13.12
CA ALA A 26 -13.38 3.44 13.46
C ALA A 26 -14.02 2.30 12.65
N ALA A 27 -15.34 2.33 12.47
CA ALA A 27 -16.06 1.35 11.65
C ALA A 27 -15.66 1.45 10.17
N ALA A 28 -15.54 2.66 9.63
CA ALA A 28 -15.07 2.89 8.27
C ALA A 28 -13.62 2.42 8.09
N ALA A 29 -12.72 2.77 9.00
CA ALA A 29 -11.32 2.33 8.98
C ALA A 29 -11.23 0.80 8.98
N LYS A 30 -12.02 0.12 9.82
CA LYS A 30 -12.08 -1.35 9.87
C LYS A 30 -12.57 -1.93 8.55
N SER A 31 -13.64 -1.38 7.97
CA SER A 31 -14.20 -1.83 6.69
C SER A 31 -13.19 -1.65 5.55
N MET A 32 -12.57 -0.48 5.44
CA MET A 32 -11.56 -0.19 4.41
C MET A 32 -10.31 -1.04 4.58
N THR A 33 -9.87 -1.28 5.82
CA THR A 33 -8.77 -2.22 6.11
C THR A 33 -9.10 -3.63 5.63
N GLY A 34 -10.34 -4.09 5.85
CA GLY A 34 -10.82 -5.37 5.32
C GLY A 34 -10.73 -5.44 3.79
N LEU A 35 -11.12 -4.37 3.10
CA LEU A 35 -11.00 -4.28 1.63
C LEU A 35 -9.54 -4.31 1.19
N VAL A 36 -8.67 -3.50 1.79
CA VAL A 36 -7.24 -3.46 1.47
C VAL A 36 -6.59 -4.83 1.62
N ARG A 37 -6.92 -5.56 2.70
CA ARG A 37 -6.43 -6.94 2.92
C ARG A 37 -6.99 -7.93 1.88
N ALA A 38 -8.22 -7.74 1.43
CA ALA A 38 -8.84 -8.60 0.42
C ALA A 38 -8.20 -8.42 -0.98
N PHE A 39 -7.77 -7.20 -1.31
CA PHE A 39 -7.07 -6.90 -2.55
C PHE A 39 -5.54 -7.07 -2.46
N ALA A 40 -5.00 -7.35 -1.28
CA ALA A 40 -3.57 -7.56 -1.10
C ALA A 40 -3.10 -8.80 -1.88
N TRP A 41 -2.13 -8.61 -2.77
CA TRP A 41 -1.65 -9.66 -3.66
C TRP A 41 -0.39 -10.34 -3.09
N PRO A 42 -0.28 -11.68 -3.19
CA PRO A 42 0.86 -12.41 -2.65
C PRO A 42 2.12 -12.15 -3.48
N VAL A 43 3.24 -11.81 -2.83
CA VAL A 43 4.48 -11.39 -3.50
C VAL A 43 5.06 -12.46 -4.43
N HIS A 44 4.78 -13.74 -4.14
CA HIS A 44 5.27 -14.88 -4.91
C HIS A 44 4.46 -15.14 -6.20
N ARG A 45 3.36 -14.41 -6.43
CA ARG A 45 2.57 -14.50 -7.66
C ARG A 45 2.69 -13.23 -8.46
N TRP A 46 2.64 -13.37 -9.78
CA TRP A 46 2.63 -12.23 -10.67
C TRP A 46 1.45 -11.29 -10.34
N PRO A 47 1.70 -9.97 -10.19
CA PRO A 47 0.65 -9.03 -9.85
C PRO A 47 -0.35 -8.87 -11.01
N ALA A 48 -1.65 -8.92 -10.69
CA ALA A 48 -2.71 -8.73 -11.68
C ALA A 48 -2.95 -7.24 -12.01
N ASP A 49 -2.87 -6.39 -10.98
CA ASP A 49 -3.07 -4.95 -11.12
C ASP A 49 -1.77 -4.23 -11.44
N LYS A 50 -1.87 -3.14 -12.20
CA LYS A 50 -0.74 -2.26 -12.50
C LYS A 50 -0.78 -1.04 -11.60
N ARG A 51 0.39 -0.64 -11.07
CA ARG A 51 0.53 0.62 -10.33
C ARG A 51 1.65 1.43 -10.97
N ILE A 52 1.27 2.33 -11.87
CA ILE A 52 2.25 3.16 -12.60
C ILE A 52 2.80 4.25 -11.68
N CYS A 53 4.12 4.33 -11.59
CA CYS A 53 4.83 5.38 -10.89
C CYS A 53 4.65 6.71 -11.66
N GLU A 54 3.90 7.66 -11.09
CA GLU A 54 3.58 8.92 -11.77
C GLU A 54 4.78 9.88 -11.88
N TYR A 55 5.70 9.79 -10.92
CA TYR A 55 6.89 10.62 -10.79
C TYR A 55 8.11 9.70 -10.58
N GLY A 56 9.32 10.21 -10.75
CA GLY A 56 10.50 9.44 -10.36
C GLY A 56 10.68 9.50 -8.84
N ALA A 57 10.76 8.35 -8.18
CA ALA A 57 10.77 8.24 -6.72
C ALA A 57 11.73 7.12 -6.28
N LYS A 58 12.21 7.17 -5.04
CA LYS A 58 12.88 6.01 -4.45
C LYS A 58 11.81 5.08 -3.89
N ILE A 59 12.10 3.79 -3.86
CA ILE A 59 11.27 2.78 -3.22
C ILE A 59 12.08 2.04 -2.17
N HIS A 60 11.49 1.90 -0.99
CA HIS A 60 12.03 1.17 0.15
C HIS A 60 11.62 -0.30 0.05
N LEU A 61 12.61 -1.19 0.00
CA LEU A 61 12.44 -2.63 -0.18
C LEU A 61 13.02 -3.35 1.05
N PRO A 62 12.20 -3.60 2.09
CA PRO A 62 12.63 -4.33 3.27
C PRO A 62 13.21 -5.71 2.92
N ARG A 63 14.27 -6.12 3.62
CA ARG A 63 14.90 -7.44 3.43
C ARG A 63 14.26 -8.52 4.30
N THR A 64 13.73 -8.10 5.44
CA THR A 64 13.07 -8.94 6.44
C THR A 64 11.77 -8.32 6.92
N TYR A 65 10.95 -9.14 7.57
CA TYR A 65 9.80 -8.71 8.33
C TYR A 65 10.19 -7.58 9.29
N LEU A 66 9.40 -6.49 9.25
CA LEU A 66 9.63 -5.25 10.00
C LEU A 66 11.00 -4.59 9.72
N ALA A 67 11.57 -4.81 8.53
CA ALA A 67 12.85 -4.23 8.09
C ALA A 67 13.99 -4.36 9.12
N THR A 68 13.95 -5.41 9.96
CA THR A 68 14.86 -5.59 11.11
C THR A 68 16.33 -5.72 10.70
N ARG A 69 16.59 -6.17 9.47
CA ARG A 69 17.92 -6.28 8.87
C ARG A 69 18.14 -5.26 7.75
N GLY A 70 17.39 -4.17 7.82
CA GLY A 70 17.44 -3.07 6.87
C GLY A 70 16.61 -3.30 5.61
N GLU A 71 16.79 -2.35 4.71
CA GLU A 71 16.06 -2.21 3.46
C GLU A 71 17.03 -1.85 2.33
N GLU A 72 16.65 -2.21 1.11
CA GLU A 72 17.32 -1.73 -0.09
C GLU A 72 16.50 -0.57 -0.67
N VAL A 73 17.15 0.55 -0.95
CA VAL A 73 16.48 1.74 -1.50
C VAL A 73 16.88 1.88 -2.96
N LEU A 74 15.91 1.69 -3.86
CA LEU A 74 16.13 1.74 -5.31
C LEU A 74 15.36 2.89 -5.94
N TYR A 75 15.89 3.45 -7.02
CA TYR A 75 15.19 4.50 -7.76
C TYR A 75 14.27 3.91 -8.84
N VAL A 76 12.99 4.26 -8.78
CA VAL A 76 11.96 3.91 -9.76
C VAL A 76 11.69 5.11 -10.65
N ARG A 77 11.80 4.89 -11.96
CA ARG A 77 11.52 5.94 -12.95
C ARG A 77 10.01 6.12 -13.13
N ARG A 78 9.64 7.34 -13.49
CA ARG A 78 8.28 7.64 -13.98
C ARG A 78 7.88 6.67 -15.09
N GLY A 79 6.66 6.16 -15.02
CA GLY A 79 6.10 5.21 -15.98
C GLY A 79 6.36 3.73 -15.64
N THR A 80 7.24 3.43 -14.69
CA THR A 80 7.47 2.04 -14.24
C THR A 80 6.25 1.52 -13.48
N ASP A 81 5.88 0.26 -13.74
CA ASP A 81 4.89 -0.45 -12.93
C ASP A 81 5.52 -0.95 -11.63
N ILE A 82 5.14 -0.32 -10.52
CA ILE A 82 5.70 -0.57 -9.18
C ILE A 82 5.40 -2.01 -8.74
N ASN A 83 4.21 -2.54 -9.06
CA ASN A 83 3.85 -3.91 -8.65
C ASN A 83 4.80 -4.93 -9.29
N GLN A 84 5.04 -4.79 -10.59
CA GLN A 84 5.96 -5.67 -11.32
C GLN A 84 7.41 -5.48 -10.86
N PHE A 85 7.83 -4.24 -10.58
CA PHE A 85 9.15 -3.94 -10.04
C PHE A 85 9.38 -4.64 -8.69
N VAL A 86 8.41 -4.53 -7.78
CA VAL A 86 8.46 -5.17 -6.45
C VAL A 86 8.48 -6.69 -6.58
N HIS A 87 7.59 -7.27 -7.40
CA HIS A 87 7.59 -8.70 -7.68
C HIS A 87 8.95 -9.17 -8.21
N ALA A 88 9.48 -8.50 -9.23
CA ALA A 88 10.76 -8.85 -9.83
C ALA A 88 11.91 -8.78 -8.82
N HIS A 89 11.95 -7.75 -7.96
CA HIS A 89 12.97 -7.62 -6.92
C HIS A 89 12.94 -8.79 -5.94
N TYR A 90 11.75 -9.16 -5.45
CA TYR A 90 11.64 -10.23 -4.45
C TYR A 90 11.74 -11.64 -5.05
N MET A 91 11.46 -11.80 -6.34
CA MET A 91 11.56 -13.06 -7.04
C MET A 91 12.90 -13.26 -7.75
N GLU A 92 13.82 -12.30 -7.65
CA GLU A 92 15.17 -12.41 -8.21
C GLU A 92 15.93 -13.58 -7.55
N TYR A 93 16.47 -14.45 -8.39
CA TYR A 93 17.32 -15.56 -8.00
C TYR A 93 18.69 -15.02 -7.59
N VAL A 94 19.24 -15.51 -6.48
CA VAL A 94 20.60 -15.18 -6.06
C VAL A 94 21.43 -16.46 -6.11
N ASP A 95 22.45 -16.48 -6.96
CA ASP A 95 23.36 -17.62 -7.08
C ASP A 95 24.08 -17.86 -5.76
N GLY A 96 24.07 -19.12 -5.31
CA GLY A 96 24.40 -19.54 -3.96
C GLY A 96 25.87 -19.46 -3.53
N ASP A 97 26.76 -18.94 -4.37
CA ASP A 97 28.21 -18.90 -4.08
C ASP A 97 28.69 -17.56 -3.50
N GLY A 98 27.77 -16.66 -3.14
CA GLY A 98 28.05 -15.33 -2.62
C GLY A 98 27.94 -15.15 -1.10
N GLY A 99 28.39 -16.12 -0.30
CA GLY A 99 28.81 -15.90 1.10
C GLY A 99 27.88 -15.08 2.02
N LYS A 100 26.58 -15.38 2.08
CA LYS A 100 25.70 -14.89 3.17
C LYS A 100 24.83 -16.02 3.71
N GLU A 101 25.01 -16.30 5.00
CA GLU A 101 24.51 -17.45 5.78
C GLU A 101 22.97 -17.60 5.92
N TRP A 102 22.16 -17.06 5.03
CA TRP A 102 20.71 -16.92 5.29
C TRP A 102 19.86 -17.47 4.13
N THR A 103 19.74 -18.80 4.10
CA THR A 103 18.86 -19.57 3.21
C THR A 103 17.39 -19.40 3.62
N ASN A 104 16.53 -18.95 2.70
CA ASN A 104 15.09 -18.84 2.91
C ASN A 104 14.39 -20.16 2.54
N PHE A 105 13.60 -20.74 3.46
CA PHE A 105 12.85 -21.99 3.28
C PHE A 105 11.34 -21.75 3.44
N VAL A 106 10.73 -20.95 2.58
CA VAL A 106 9.28 -20.69 2.68
C VAL A 106 8.63 -20.66 1.29
N HIS A 107 8.60 -21.80 0.60
CA HIS A 107 7.47 -22.22 -0.23
C HIS A 107 7.58 -23.71 -0.61
N ALA A 108 6.46 -24.33 -0.95
CA ALA A 108 6.39 -25.74 -1.38
C ALA A 108 7.07 -26.04 -2.74
N ASP A 109 7.54 -25.00 -3.44
CA ASP A 109 8.23 -25.12 -4.72
C ASP A 109 9.72 -24.81 -4.55
N GLU A 110 10.46 -25.88 -4.26
CA GLU A 110 11.89 -26.04 -4.52
C GLU A 110 12.89 -25.19 -3.70
N VAL A 111 14.08 -25.77 -3.51
CA VAL A 111 15.21 -25.26 -2.72
C VAL A 111 15.91 -24.13 -3.47
N VAL A 112 15.20 -23.02 -3.70
CA VAL A 112 15.73 -21.87 -4.43
C VAL A 112 15.95 -20.72 -3.46
N MET A 113 17.21 -20.30 -3.33
CA MET A 113 17.54 -19.08 -2.60
C MET A 113 17.10 -17.85 -3.40
N ARG A 114 16.20 -17.07 -2.81
CA ARG A 114 15.73 -15.79 -3.35
C ARG A 114 16.35 -14.65 -2.54
N ARG A 115 16.39 -13.45 -3.13
CA ARG A 115 17.03 -12.25 -2.54
C ARG A 115 16.58 -11.91 -1.11
N HIS A 116 15.37 -12.26 -0.72
CA HIS A 116 14.82 -11.90 0.59
C HIS A 116 14.99 -13.02 1.62
N GLU A 117 15.36 -12.63 2.84
CA GLU A 117 15.68 -13.56 3.92
C GLU A 117 14.41 -14.12 4.58
N TYR A 118 13.42 -13.26 4.91
CA TYR A 118 12.10 -13.65 5.44
C TYR A 118 11.18 -12.43 5.60
N LEU A 119 10.20 -12.24 4.70
CA LEU A 119 9.20 -11.16 4.83
C LEU A 119 7.98 -11.53 5.68
N GLY A 120 7.89 -12.80 6.05
CA GLY A 120 6.73 -13.41 6.68
C GLY A 120 6.35 -14.73 5.98
N PRO A 121 5.45 -15.52 6.59
CA PRO A 121 4.99 -16.80 6.04
C PRO A 121 3.97 -16.68 4.88
N ASP A 122 3.17 -15.60 4.78
CA ASP A 122 2.34 -15.31 3.59
C ASP A 122 2.35 -13.79 3.31
N PRO A 123 3.48 -13.24 2.84
CA PRO A 123 3.64 -11.80 2.64
C PRO A 123 2.90 -11.33 1.38
N ARG A 124 2.04 -10.32 1.57
CA ARG A 124 1.21 -9.72 0.53
C ARG A 124 1.41 -8.22 0.48
N VAL A 125 1.45 -7.68 -0.72
CA VAL A 125 1.49 -6.22 -0.94
C VAL A 125 0.05 -5.71 -0.87
N ALA A 126 -0.24 -4.93 0.17
CA ALA A 126 -1.52 -4.30 0.42
C ALA A 126 -1.64 -2.92 -0.26
N GLY A 127 -0.51 -2.33 -0.63
CA GLY A 127 -0.45 -1.06 -1.34
C GLY A 127 0.86 -0.34 -1.09
N TYR A 128 0.86 0.96 -1.34
CA TYR A 128 2.02 1.83 -1.21
C TYR A 128 1.66 3.07 -0.40
N SER A 129 2.62 3.61 0.34
CA SER A 129 2.57 4.93 0.95
C SER A 129 3.64 5.79 0.30
N VAL A 130 3.36 7.08 0.10
CA VAL A 130 4.37 8.04 -0.33
C VAL A 130 4.63 8.98 0.83
N ASP A 131 5.89 9.12 1.23
CA ASP A 131 6.26 10.00 2.34
C ASP A 131 6.35 11.47 1.90
N ALA A 132 6.67 12.36 2.84
CA ALA A 132 6.85 13.79 2.56
C ALA A 132 8.01 14.10 1.59
N ASN A 133 8.97 13.19 1.43
CA ASN A 133 10.10 13.31 0.49
C ASN A 133 9.74 12.79 -0.91
N GLY A 134 8.60 12.13 -1.07
CA GLY A 134 8.19 11.48 -2.30
C GLY A 134 8.72 10.05 -2.44
N ASP A 135 9.28 9.47 -1.37
CA ASP A 135 9.77 8.11 -1.34
C ASP A 135 8.60 7.12 -1.10
N ILE A 136 8.68 5.97 -1.76
CA ILE A 136 7.62 4.96 -1.80
C ILE A 136 7.93 3.87 -0.78
N HIS A 137 6.98 3.63 0.12
CA HIS A 137 7.02 2.57 1.12
C HIS A 137 5.98 1.50 0.80
N ILE A 138 6.35 0.22 0.98
CA ILE A 138 5.43 -0.90 0.73
C ILE A 138 4.59 -1.15 1.99
N ARG A 139 3.27 -1.12 1.84
CA ARG A 139 2.36 -1.60 2.87
C ARG A 139 2.21 -3.11 2.74
N TRP A 140 2.70 -3.84 3.72
CA TRP A 140 2.59 -5.29 3.79
C TRP A 140 1.39 -5.73 4.60
N TRP A 141 0.81 -6.85 4.17
CA TRP A 141 -0.13 -7.67 4.93
C TRP A 141 0.36 -9.11 4.92
N ASP A 142 0.59 -9.70 6.08
CA ASP A 142 0.86 -11.13 6.19
C ASP A 142 -0.43 -11.85 6.56
N ALA A 143 -0.96 -12.67 5.65
CA ALA A 143 -2.26 -13.30 5.85
C ALA A 143 -2.23 -14.47 6.86
N PHE A 144 -1.06 -15.06 7.11
CA PHE A 144 -0.89 -16.13 8.08
C PHE A 144 -0.73 -15.58 9.50
N LEU A 145 0.15 -14.59 9.69
CA LEU A 145 0.35 -13.89 10.96
C LEU A 145 -0.81 -12.94 11.30
N LYS A 146 -1.63 -12.59 10.31
CA LYS A 146 -2.70 -11.60 10.39
C LYS A 146 -2.20 -10.21 10.80
N ASP A 147 -1.02 -9.87 10.31
CA ASP A 147 -0.27 -8.68 10.70
C ASP A 147 -0.04 -7.76 9.50
N GLN A 148 -0.16 -6.46 9.73
CA GLN A 148 0.10 -5.43 8.72
C GLN A 148 1.27 -4.54 9.15
N TRP A 149 2.20 -4.29 8.24
CA TRP A 149 3.44 -3.59 8.56
C TRP A 149 4.02 -2.83 7.36
N MET A 150 4.80 -1.80 7.65
CA MET A 150 5.46 -0.91 6.69
C MET A 150 6.76 -0.48 7.36
N ASP A 151 7.88 -0.64 6.66
CA ASP A 151 9.22 -0.42 7.21
C ASP A 151 9.41 -1.19 8.53
N SER A 152 9.73 -0.49 9.64
CA SER A 152 9.90 -1.09 10.97
C SER A 152 8.64 -1.08 11.84
N GLU A 153 7.51 -0.62 11.32
CA GLU A 153 6.33 -0.31 12.13
C GLU A 153 5.06 -1.03 11.64
N LYS A 154 4.07 -1.07 12.52
CA LYS A 154 2.71 -1.49 12.17
C LYS A 154 1.95 -0.28 11.63
N TRP A 155 1.49 -0.34 10.38
CA TRP A 155 0.63 0.73 9.86
C TRP A 155 -0.82 0.52 10.27
N THR A 156 -1.58 1.59 10.33
CA THR A 156 -3.05 1.59 10.44
C THR A 156 -3.62 2.43 9.31
N LEU A 157 -4.87 2.16 8.90
CA LEU A 157 -5.52 2.99 7.89
C LEU A 157 -6.26 4.13 8.57
N ASN A 158 -5.81 5.35 8.26
CA ASN A 158 -6.51 6.57 8.63
C ASN A 158 -7.55 6.89 7.55
N VAL A 159 -8.78 7.18 7.97
CA VAL A 159 -9.88 7.51 7.05
C VAL A 159 -10.46 8.88 7.37
N ALA A 160 -10.85 9.60 6.32
CA ALA A 160 -11.54 10.88 6.40
C ALA A 160 -12.76 10.86 5.47
N MET A 161 -13.77 11.67 5.77
CA MET A 161 -14.81 11.96 4.79
C MET A 161 -14.33 13.07 3.86
N ASP A 162 -14.53 12.88 2.57
CA ASP A 162 -14.34 13.94 1.57
C ASP A 162 -15.53 14.92 1.56
N ALA A 163 -15.44 15.95 0.72
CA ALA A 163 -16.49 16.96 0.57
C ALA A 163 -17.82 16.40 0.01
N SER A 164 -17.81 15.20 -0.57
CA SER A 164 -19.00 14.49 -1.05
C SER A 164 -19.64 13.59 0.03
N GLY A 165 -19.02 13.52 1.21
CA GLY A 165 -19.45 12.65 2.30
C GLY A 165 -19.02 11.20 2.16
N LYS A 166 -18.07 10.89 1.26
CA LYS A 166 -17.53 9.54 1.07
C LYS A 166 -16.29 9.34 1.93
N TRP A 167 -16.18 8.17 2.56
CA TRP A 167 -14.96 7.76 3.25
C TRP A 167 -13.83 7.52 2.25
N ILE A 168 -12.71 8.21 2.47
CA ILE A 168 -11.46 8.07 1.73
C ILE A 168 -10.34 7.70 2.69
N VAL A 169 -9.36 6.94 2.20
CA VAL A 169 -8.11 6.70 2.91
C VAL A 169 -7.31 8.00 2.88
N ARG A 170 -6.84 8.46 4.03
CA ARG A 170 -5.78 9.47 4.10
C ARG A 170 -4.45 8.76 4.00
N GLU A 171 -3.62 9.22 3.07
CA GLU A 171 -2.19 8.96 3.12
C GLU A 171 -1.59 9.88 4.20
N ASP A 172 -0.64 9.34 4.97
CA ASP A 172 -0.01 10.02 6.11
C ASP A 172 0.98 11.10 5.67
#